data_AF-A0A949Y8S7-F1
#
_entry.id   AF-A0A949Y8S7-F1
#
_cell.length_a   1.000
_cell.length_b   1.000
_cell.length_c   1.000
_cell.angle_alpha   90.00
_cell.angle_beta   90.00
_cell.angle_gamma   90.00
#
_symmetry.space_group_name_H-M   'P 1'
#
loop_
_entity.id
_entity.type
_entity.pdbx_description
1 polymer ?
#
loop_
_entity_poly.entity_id
_entity_poly.type
_entity_poly.pdbx_seq_one_letter_code
_entity_poly.pdbx_strand_id
1 'polypeptide(L)'
;MFLEVWSELLLFDFDNCEYGHYISDIAIALYAALWRSLDHPNPTQFSERFLRALLRGYREEHELSQAEIEALPLFLQLREVLIYTVTKKMLDLKNLTPIQARLLAERGNRIRKNQPLVDLTAVLKSL
;
A
#
# COMPACT_ATOMS: atom_id res chain seq x y z
N MET A 1 -0.67 13.47 -1.43
CA MET A 1 -2.11 13.45 -1.01
C MET A 1 -2.96 14.11 -2.11
N PHE A 2 -4.27 13.87 -2.21
CA PHE A 2 -5.12 14.45 -3.28
C PHE A 2 -6.23 15.33 -2.72
N LEU A 3 -6.51 16.44 -3.39
CA LEU A 3 -7.72 17.25 -3.22
C LEU A 3 -8.54 17.13 -4.51
N GLU A 4 -9.84 16.89 -4.37
CA GLU A 4 -10.76 17.07 -5.49
C GLU A 4 -11.14 18.54 -5.57
N VAL A 5 -10.86 19.17 -6.71
CA VAL A 5 -11.17 20.57 -6.95
C VAL A 5 -11.80 20.63 -8.34
N TRP A 6 -13.08 20.97 -8.44
CA TRP A 6 -13.83 21.03 -9.71
C TRP A 6 -13.84 19.71 -10.51
N SER A 7 -13.94 18.57 -9.81
CA SER A 7 -13.88 17.22 -10.41
C SER A 7 -12.55 16.87 -11.08
N GLU A 8 -11.50 17.66 -10.83
CA GLU A 8 -10.11 17.33 -11.14
C GLU A 8 -9.37 16.91 -9.87
N LEU A 9 -8.37 16.04 -10.03
CA LEU A 9 -7.48 15.64 -8.96
C LEU A 9 -6.27 16.58 -8.92
N LEU A 10 -6.14 17.35 -7.86
CA LEU A 10 -4.94 18.12 -7.58
C LEU A 10 -4.03 17.34 -6.63
N LEU A 11 -2.82 17.01 -7.10
CA LEU A 11 -1.77 16.40 -6.29
C LEU A 11 -1.00 17.48 -5.52
N PHE A 12 -0.73 17.20 -4.24
CA PHE A 12 0.14 18.00 -3.37
C PHE A 12 0.86 17.06 -2.39
N ASP A 13 1.76 17.61 -1.57
CA ASP A 13 2.57 16.87 -0.58
C ASP A 13 3.65 15.99 -1.24
N PHE A 14 4.66 16.65 -1.83
CA PHE A 14 5.76 16.03 -2.62
C PHE A 14 7.10 15.95 -1.83
N ASP A 15 7.08 16.12 -0.51
CA ASP A 15 8.28 16.07 0.35
C ASP A 15 8.95 14.68 0.40
N ASN A 16 8.17 13.64 0.10
CA ASN A 16 8.59 12.24 0.02
C ASN A 16 8.74 11.70 -1.42
N CYS A 17 8.84 12.58 -2.42
CA CYS A 17 9.06 12.13 -3.80
C CYS A 17 10.47 11.59 -4.02
N GLU A 18 10.55 10.46 -4.71
CA GLU A 18 11.80 9.74 -4.95
C GLU A 18 11.78 9.05 -6.31
N TYR A 19 12.95 8.69 -6.81
CA TYR A 19 13.06 7.80 -7.96
C TYR A 19 12.71 6.38 -7.54
N GLY A 20 11.85 5.71 -8.29
CA GLY A 20 11.42 4.35 -8.03
C GLY A 20 10.80 3.68 -9.25
N HIS A 21 10.41 2.42 -9.10
CA HIS A 21 9.62 1.71 -10.10
C HIS A 21 8.17 2.19 -10.07
N TYR A 22 7.53 2.31 -11.23
CA TYR A 22 6.13 2.77 -11.31
C TYR A 22 5.15 1.92 -10.49
N ILE A 23 5.37 0.61 -10.43
CA ILE A 23 4.53 -0.28 -9.60
C ILE A 23 4.64 0.03 -8.09
N SER A 24 5.73 0.66 -7.64
CA SER A 24 5.88 1.12 -6.26
C SER A 24 4.79 2.12 -5.89
N ASP A 25 4.45 3.05 -6.79
CA ASP A 25 3.39 4.04 -6.55
C ASP A 25 2.00 3.37 -6.45
N ILE A 26 1.75 2.35 -7.27
CA ILE A 26 0.54 1.52 -7.18
C ILE A 26 0.49 0.78 -5.84
N ALA A 27 1.61 0.23 -5.37
CA ALA A 27 1.72 -0.41 -4.07
C ALA A 27 1.45 0.57 -2.93
N ILE A 28 2.00 1.79 -3.00
CA ILE A 28 1.78 2.86 -2.01
C ILE A 28 0.29 3.23 -1.97
N ALA A 29 -0.36 3.39 -3.13
CA ALA A 29 -1.78 3.71 -3.23
C ALA A 29 -2.66 2.62 -2.62
N LEU A 30 -2.45 1.35 -2.97
CA LEU A 30 -3.19 0.23 -2.41
C LEU A 30 -2.97 0.10 -0.89
N TYR A 31 -1.72 0.24 -0.44
CA TYR A 31 -1.38 0.19 0.98
C TYR A 31 -2.10 1.29 1.78
N ALA A 32 -2.13 2.52 1.26
CA ALA A 32 -2.85 3.63 1.88
C ALA A 32 -4.37 3.37 1.92
N ALA A 33 -4.94 2.84 0.84
CA ALA A 33 -6.36 2.50 0.77
C ALA A 33 -6.75 1.40 1.79
N LEU A 34 -5.93 0.37 1.95
CA LEU A 34 -6.09 -0.68 2.96
C LEU A 34 -5.97 -0.13 4.38
N TRP A 35 -5.03 0.78 4.63
CA TRP A 35 -4.87 1.41 5.94
C TRP A 35 -6.07 2.29 6.34
N ARG A 36 -6.70 2.97 5.38
CA ARG A 36 -7.93 3.72 5.65
C ARG A 36 -9.16 2.83 5.82
N SER A 37 -9.03 1.55 5.46
CA SER A 37 -10.10 0.55 5.47
C SER A 37 -9.72 -0.63 6.38
N LEU A 38 -9.03 -0.37 7.50
CA LEU A 38 -8.55 -1.41 8.43
C LEU A 38 -9.67 -2.33 8.94
N ASP A 39 -10.90 -1.84 8.98
CA ASP A 39 -12.09 -2.58 9.40
C ASP A 39 -12.86 -3.22 8.23
N HIS A 40 -12.29 -3.22 7.00
CA HIS A 40 -12.97 -3.83 5.86
C HIS A 40 -13.09 -5.34 6.08
N PRO A 41 -14.32 -5.91 6.03
CA PRO A 41 -14.55 -7.31 6.39
C PRO A 41 -13.84 -8.30 5.46
N ASN A 42 -13.47 -7.86 4.26
CA ASN A 42 -12.72 -8.65 3.28
C ASN A 42 -11.66 -7.81 2.56
N PRO A 43 -10.44 -7.67 3.10
CA PRO A 43 -9.38 -6.84 2.52
C PRO A 43 -8.90 -7.36 1.16
N THR A 44 -8.98 -8.67 0.91
CA THR A 44 -8.70 -9.27 -0.40
C THR A 44 -9.67 -8.74 -1.44
N GLN A 45 -10.98 -8.93 -1.25
CA GLN A 45 -11.99 -8.46 -2.20
C GLN A 45 -11.92 -6.94 -2.43
N PHE A 46 -11.66 -6.16 -1.38
CA PHE A 46 -11.39 -4.73 -1.51
C PHE A 46 -10.21 -4.45 -2.43
N SER A 47 -9.07 -5.12 -2.19
CA SER A 47 -7.84 -4.94 -2.99
C SER A 47 -8.06 -5.30 -4.45
N GLU A 48 -8.81 -6.37 -4.74
CA GLU A 48 -9.13 -6.74 -6.11
C GLU A 48 -9.92 -5.63 -6.83
N ARG A 49 -10.98 -5.14 -6.18
CA ARG A 49 -11.82 -4.05 -6.75
C ARG A 49 -11.01 -2.77 -6.94
N PHE A 50 -10.20 -2.40 -5.95
CA PHE A 50 -9.34 -1.23 -6.00
C PHE A 50 -8.33 -1.32 -7.15
N LEU A 51 -7.57 -2.42 -7.23
CA LEU A 51 -6.55 -2.62 -8.26
C LEU A 51 -7.14 -2.64 -9.67
N ARG A 52 -8.28 -3.33 -9.87
CA ARG A 52 -8.93 -3.35 -11.18
C ARG A 52 -9.36 -1.95 -11.63
N ALA A 53 -9.94 -1.16 -10.72
CA ALA A 53 -10.34 0.21 -11.05
C ALA A 53 -9.13 1.10 -11.33
N LEU A 54 -8.12 1.06 -10.46
CA LEU A 54 -6.91 1.88 -10.59
C LEU A 54 -6.12 1.54 -11.85
N LEU A 55 -5.84 0.25 -12.09
CA LEU A 55 -5.05 -0.18 -13.25
C LEU A 55 -5.79 0.00 -14.57
N ARG A 56 -7.14 -0.06 -14.57
CA ARG A 56 -7.92 0.28 -15.76
C ARG A 56 -7.66 1.72 -16.20
N GLY A 57 -7.78 2.69 -15.29
CA GLY A 57 -7.51 4.09 -15.60
C GLY A 57 -6.03 4.37 -15.86
N TYR A 58 -5.13 3.76 -15.09
CA TYR A 58 -3.69 3.94 -15.24
C TYR A 58 -3.20 3.52 -16.64
N ARG A 59 -3.74 2.41 -17.18
CA ARG A 59 -3.42 1.90 -18.52
C ARG A 59 -3.87 2.81 -19.67
N GLU A 60 -4.75 3.77 -19.41
CA GLU A 60 -5.13 4.77 -20.42
C GLU A 60 -3.96 5.75 -20.69
N GLU A 61 -3.03 5.90 -19.73
CA GLU A 61 -1.92 6.85 -19.79
C GLU A 61 -0.53 6.16 -19.79
N HIS A 62 -0.38 5.02 -19.11
CA HIS A 62 0.88 4.29 -19.01
C HIS A 62 0.70 2.78 -18.90
N GLU A 63 1.46 2.03 -19.69
CA GLU A 63 1.39 0.58 -19.74
C GLU A 63 2.47 -0.06 -18.87
N LEU A 64 2.05 -0.83 -17.87
CA LEU A 64 2.97 -1.61 -17.01
C LEU A 64 3.24 -2.97 -17.64
N SER A 65 4.50 -3.38 -17.64
CA SER A 65 4.87 -4.73 -18.06
C SER A 65 4.33 -5.78 -17.08
N GLN A 66 4.18 -7.02 -17.57
CA GLN A 66 3.76 -8.13 -16.72
C GLN A 66 4.70 -8.33 -15.51
N ALA A 67 6.00 -8.17 -15.71
CA ALA A 67 7.00 -8.29 -14.64
C ALA A 67 6.82 -7.21 -13.57
N GLU A 68 6.44 -5.98 -13.95
CA GLU A 68 6.13 -4.92 -12.99
C GLU A 68 4.88 -5.27 -12.19
N ILE A 69 3.81 -5.73 -12.84
CA ILE A 69 2.56 -6.13 -12.16
C ILE A 69 2.83 -7.29 -11.17
N GLU A 70 3.60 -8.29 -11.58
CA GLU A 70 3.98 -9.43 -10.74
C GLU A 70 4.86 -9.03 -9.54
N ALA A 71 5.58 -7.91 -9.62
CA ALA A 71 6.36 -7.35 -8.52
C ALA A 71 5.51 -6.61 -7.47
N LEU A 72 4.21 -6.37 -7.71
CA LEU A 72 3.34 -5.62 -6.79
C LEU A 72 3.36 -6.16 -5.33
N PRO A 73 3.28 -7.48 -5.07
CA PRO A 73 3.35 -8.01 -3.70
C PRO A 73 4.68 -7.67 -3.00
N LEU A 74 5.79 -7.66 -3.75
CA LEU A 74 7.11 -7.32 -3.23
C LEU A 74 7.15 -5.85 -2.79
N PHE A 75 6.65 -4.94 -3.60
CA PHE A 75 6.60 -3.51 -3.25
C PHE A 75 5.63 -3.21 -2.10
N LEU A 76 4.53 -3.95 -1.97
CA LEU A 76 3.66 -3.85 -0.79
C LEU A 76 4.38 -4.28 0.50
N GLN A 77 5.16 -5.35 0.44
CA GLN A 77 5.96 -5.80 1.57
C GLN A 77 7.06 -4.78 1.91
N LEU A 78 7.75 -4.23 0.89
CA LEU A 78 8.73 -3.16 1.08
C LEU A 78 8.09 -1.96 1.78
N ARG A 79 6.89 -1.55 1.36
CA ARG A 79 6.15 -0.45 1.99
C ARG A 79 5.82 -0.76 3.45
N GLU A 80 5.41 -1.98 3.78
CA GLU A 80 5.17 -2.38 5.17
C GLU A 80 6.44 -2.29 6.04
N VAL A 81 7.58 -2.73 5.52
CA VAL A 81 8.89 -2.63 6.20
C VAL A 81 9.29 -1.16 6.43
N LEU A 82 9.09 -0.31 5.42
CA LEU A 82 9.39 1.12 5.52
C LEU A 82 8.52 1.78 6.60
N ILE A 83 7.22 1.52 6.61
CA ILE A 83 6.30 2.06 7.62
C ILE A 83 6.64 1.53 9.02
N TYR A 84 6.96 0.24 9.16
CA TYR A 84 7.40 -0.34 10.44
C TYR A 84 8.66 0.36 10.96
N THR A 85 9.64 0.59 10.10
CA THR A 85 10.91 1.25 10.46
C THR A 85 10.71 2.70 10.87
N VAL A 86 9.96 3.48 10.09
CA VAL A 86 9.64 4.88 10.41
C VAL A 86 8.85 4.97 11.71
N THR A 87 7.85 4.10 11.91
CA THR A 87 7.05 4.06 13.14
C THR A 87 7.93 3.80 14.36
N LYS A 88 8.87 2.85 14.29
CA LYS A 88 9.81 2.59 15.39
C LYS A 88 10.74 3.76 15.69
N LYS A 89 11.12 4.53 14.66
CA LYS A 89 11.98 5.71 14.82
C LYS A 89 11.23 6.87 15.45
N MET A 90 9.94 7.03 15.16
CA MET A 90 9.15 8.18 15.59
C MET A 90 8.46 7.99 16.94
N LEU A 91 8.11 6.76 17.32
CA LEU A 91 7.41 6.51 18.58
C LEU A 91 8.36 6.34 19.77
N ASP A 92 7.94 6.82 20.94
CA ASP A 92 8.58 6.45 22.21
C ASP A 92 8.18 5.01 22.58
N LEU A 93 9.08 4.07 22.27
CA LEU A 93 8.86 2.65 22.47
C LEU A 93 8.69 2.26 23.95
N LYS A 94 9.05 3.13 24.90
CA LYS A 94 8.84 2.90 26.34
C LYS A 94 7.42 3.27 26.78
N ASN A 95 6.73 4.14 26.03
CA ASN A 95 5.44 4.73 26.39
C ASN A 95 4.43 4.62 25.24
N LEU A 96 4.24 3.42 24.70
CA LEU A 96 3.28 3.18 23.62
C LEU A 96 1.84 3.14 24.14
N THR A 97 0.91 3.78 23.41
CA THR A 97 -0.53 3.53 23.60
C THR A 97 -0.89 2.09 23.21
N PRO A 98 -2.00 1.52 23.72
CA PRO A 98 -2.41 0.15 23.37
C PRO A 98 -2.54 -0.08 21.85
N ILE A 99 -3.06 0.91 21.13
CA ILE A 99 -3.23 0.84 19.67
C ILE A 99 -1.87 0.83 18.96
N GLN A 100 -0.94 1.71 19.36
CA GLN A 100 0.41 1.74 18.80
C GLN A 100 1.16 0.42 19.06
N ALA A 101 1.08 -0.11 20.27
CA ALA A 101 1.72 -1.37 20.64
C ALA A 101 1.16 -2.54 19.81
N ARG A 102 -0.17 -2.64 19.67
CA ARG A 102 -0.83 -3.66 18.86
C ARG A 102 -0.40 -3.57 17.39
N LEU A 103 -0.54 -2.41 16.77
CA LEU A 103 -0.25 -2.21 15.35
C LEU A 103 1.23 -2.48 15.04
N LEU A 104 2.14 -2.02 15.90
CA LEU A 104 3.56 -2.26 15.74
C LEU A 104 3.89 -3.75 15.84
N ALA A 105 3.29 -4.47 16.80
CA ALA A 105 3.48 -5.90 16.97
C ALA A 105 2.93 -6.70 15.77
N GLU A 106 1.72 -6.40 15.31
CA GLU A 106 1.10 -7.04 14.16
C GLU A 106 1.95 -6.90 12.88
N ARG A 107 2.40 -5.67 12.60
CA ARG A 107 3.30 -5.39 11.46
C ARG A 107 4.62 -6.16 11.58
N GLY A 108 5.28 -6.07 12.74
CA GLY A 108 6.53 -6.77 12.98
C GLY A 108 6.40 -8.28 12.88
N ASN A 109 5.26 -8.84 13.27
CA ASN A 109 4.97 -10.27 13.13
C ASN A 109 4.78 -10.69 11.68
N ARG A 110 4.04 -9.91 10.87
CA ARG A 110 3.88 -10.20 9.43
C ARG A 110 5.23 -10.17 8.72
N ILE A 111 6.02 -9.12 8.93
CA ILE A 111 7.36 -8.96 8.32
C ILE A 111 8.25 -10.15 8.67
N ARG A 112 8.36 -10.53 9.96
CA ARG A 112 9.21 -11.64 10.40
C ARG A 112 8.79 -13.00 9.85
N LYS A 113 7.49 -13.20 9.63
CA LYS A 113 6.93 -14.43 9.08
C LYS A 113 6.90 -14.45 7.55
N ASN A 114 7.37 -13.38 6.91
CA ASN A 114 7.22 -13.17 5.47
C ASN A 114 5.75 -13.33 5.01
N GLN A 115 4.82 -12.90 5.86
CA GLN A 115 3.39 -13.02 5.60
C GLN A 115 2.94 -11.81 4.78
N PRO A 116 2.24 -12.01 3.63
CA PRO A 116 1.75 -10.90 2.84
C PRO A 116 0.69 -10.09 3.62
N LEU A 117 0.64 -8.79 3.37
CA LEU A 117 -0.37 -7.89 3.95
C LEU A 117 -1.79 -8.29 3.51
N VAL A 118 -1.93 -8.70 2.25
CA VAL A 118 -3.17 -9.17 1.64
C VAL A 118 -2.83 -10.19 0.55
N ASP A 119 -3.68 -11.19 0.34
CA ASP A 119 -3.51 -12.14 -0.77
C ASP A 119 -3.97 -11.50 -2.07
N LEU A 120 -3.05 -11.38 -3.03
CA LEU A 120 -3.30 -10.84 -4.37
C LEU A 120 -3.21 -11.89 -5.48
N THR A 121 -3.05 -13.17 -5.13
CA THR A 121 -2.78 -14.24 -6.10
C THR A 121 -3.87 -14.35 -7.16
N ALA A 122 -5.14 -14.23 -6.76
CA ALA A 122 -6.28 -14.32 -7.68
C ALA A 122 -6.34 -13.13 -8.64
N VAL A 123 -6.21 -11.89 -8.12
CA VAL A 123 -6.28 -10.69 -8.97
C VAL A 123 -5.10 -10.64 -9.94
N LEU A 124 -3.87 -10.92 -9.51
CA LEU A 124 -2.69 -10.86 -10.38
C LEU A 124 -2.76 -11.84 -11.56
N LYS A 125 -3.38 -13.01 -11.38
CA LYS A 125 -3.60 -13.99 -12.47
C LYS A 125 -4.62 -13.53 -13.52
N SER A 126 -5.35 -12.45 -13.25
CA SER A 126 -6.49 -12.00 -14.03
C SER A 126 -6.40 -10.53 -14.45
N LEU A 127 -5.25 -9.91 -14.20
CA LEU A 127 -4.94 -8.52 -14.57
C LEU A 127 -4.30 -8.43 -15.95
#